data_AF-A0AAX3WNF1-F1
#
_entry.id   AF-A0AAX3WNF1-F1
#
_cell.length_a   1.000
_cell.length_b   1.000
_cell.length_c   1.000
_cell.angle_alpha   90.00
_cell.angle_beta   90.00
_cell.angle_gamma   90.00
#
_symmetry.space_group_name_H-M   'P 1'
#
loop_
_entity.id
_entity.type
_entity.pdbx_description
1 polymer ?
#
loop_
_entity_poly.entity_id
_entity_poly.type
_entity_poly.pdbx_seq_one_letter_code
_entity_poly.pdbx_strand_id
1 'polypeptide(L)'
;MRPASLCEVVERARADGDWDHHLQNFLDAFYALDGDITAQGAMIAEDPGFLGDARPDAFLGGVGEHLARRWRLPFIPPWVRHEARYLDTAMFVPDERNLRTYLLCVSPVSFRPRLIFTGPDPLQRTRFPYHRGVVRMPLTFPQGLAAAALFEPER
;
A
#
# COMPACT_ATOMS: atom_id res chain seq x y z
N MET A 1 -17.69 -8.97 -12.86
CA MET A 1 -17.48 -7.52 -13.04
C MET A 1 -16.41 -7.07 -12.06
N ARG A 2 -15.47 -6.19 -12.42
CA ARG A 2 -14.47 -5.69 -11.45
C ARG A 2 -15.12 -4.66 -10.50
N PRO A 3 -14.76 -4.60 -9.20
CA PRO A 3 -15.27 -3.56 -8.31
C PRO A 3 -14.86 -2.17 -8.79
N ALA A 4 -15.80 -1.23 -8.84
CA ALA A 4 -15.53 0.15 -9.30
C ALA A 4 -15.12 1.10 -8.15
N SER A 5 -15.20 0.67 -6.89
CA SER A 5 -14.82 1.46 -5.72
C SER A 5 -14.33 0.55 -4.59
N LEU A 6 -13.67 1.13 -3.58
CA LEU A 6 -13.37 0.40 -2.34
C LEU A 6 -14.65 0.00 -1.57
N CYS A 7 -15.75 0.73 -1.73
CA CYS A 7 -17.04 0.34 -1.15
C CYS A 7 -17.50 -0.99 -1.73
N GLU A 8 -17.44 -1.15 -3.07
CA GLU A 8 -17.78 -2.42 -3.72
C GLU A 8 -16.83 -3.56 -3.32
N VAL A 9 -15.55 -3.27 -3.02
CA VAL A 9 -14.63 -4.28 -2.48
C VAL A 9 -15.14 -4.81 -1.14
N VAL A 10 -15.50 -3.91 -0.21
CA VAL A 10 -15.99 -4.32 1.11
C VAL A 10 -17.36 -5.00 1.03
N GLU A 11 -18.28 -4.49 0.21
CA GLU A 11 -19.61 -5.08 0.01
C GLU A 11 -19.52 -6.54 -0.48
N ARG A 12 -18.67 -6.79 -1.48
CA ARG A 12 -18.51 -8.14 -2.04
C ARG A 12 -17.76 -9.06 -1.09
N ALA A 13 -16.70 -8.57 -0.46
CA ALA A 13 -15.96 -9.33 0.53
C ALA A 13 -16.80 -9.70 1.76
N ARG A 14 -17.81 -8.90 2.14
CA ARG A 14 -18.80 -9.30 3.16
C ARG A 14 -19.69 -10.46 2.71
N ALA A 15 -19.91 -10.59 1.41
CA ALA A 15 -20.77 -11.65 0.86
C ALA A 15 -20.04 -12.99 0.73
N ASP A 16 -18.76 -13.00 0.35
CA ASP A 16 -18.01 -14.23 0.04
C ASP A 16 -16.70 -14.42 0.84
N GLY A 17 -16.24 -13.41 1.57
CA GLY A 17 -15.02 -13.44 2.39
C GLY A 17 -13.71 -13.14 1.64
N ASP A 18 -13.72 -12.98 0.31
CA ASP A 18 -12.50 -12.91 -0.50
C ASP A 18 -12.05 -11.46 -0.78
N TRP A 19 -11.69 -10.74 0.27
CA TRP A 19 -11.30 -9.33 0.18
C TRP A 19 -10.07 -9.09 -0.69
N ASP A 20 -9.09 -10.00 -0.66
CA ASP A 20 -7.87 -9.85 -1.46
C ASP A 20 -8.22 -9.95 -2.94
N HIS A 21 -8.97 -10.98 -3.37
CA HIS A 21 -9.40 -11.08 -4.77
C HIS A 21 -10.18 -9.84 -5.25
N HIS A 22 -11.10 -9.32 -4.43
CA HIS A 22 -11.87 -8.13 -4.79
C HIS A 22 -10.99 -6.89 -4.86
N LEU A 23 -10.07 -6.71 -3.90
CA LEU A 23 -9.08 -5.62 -3.92
C LEU A 23 -8.19 -5.70 -5.17
N GLN A 24 -7.75 -6.90 -5.52
CA GLN A 24 -6.94 -7.15 -6.70
C GLN A 24 -7.65 -6.73 -8.00
N ASN A 25 -8.94 -7.07 -8.13
CA ASN A 25 -9.77 -6.65 -9.25
C ASN A 25 -10.05 -5.14 -9.26
N PHE A 26 -10.23 -4.54 -8.08
CA PHE A 26 -10.36 -3.09 -7.93
C PHE A 26 -9.11 -2.36 -8.42
N LEU A 27 -7.91 -2.82 -8.03
CA LEU A 27 -6.65 -2.22 -8.48
C LEU A 27 -6.51 -2.28 -10.00
N ASP A 28 -6.88 -3.41 -10.61
CA ASP A 28 -6.92 -3.54 -12.08
C ASP A 28 -7.87 -2.52 -12.74
N ALA A 29 -9.03 -2.22 -12.12
CA ALA A 29 -9.95 -1.20 -12.61
C ALA A 29 -9.39 0.22 -12.40
N PHE A 30 -8.79 0.48 -11.24
CA PHE A 30 -8.16 1.75 -10.91
C PHE A 30 -7.01 2.09 -11.87
N TYR A 31 -6.21 1.09 -12.25
CA TYR A 31 -5.11 1.24 -13.21
C TYR A 31 -5.58 1.44 -14.64
N ALA A 32 -6.77 0.92 -15.01
CA ALA A 32 -7.33 1.16 -16.33
C ALA A 32 -7.73 2.63 -16.55
N LEU A 33 -7.94 3.38 -15.46
CA LEU A 33 -8.27 4.81 -15.47
C LEU A 33 -7.04 5.70 -15.28
N ASP A 34 -5.84 5.16 -15.49
CA ASP A 34 -4.63 5.92 -15.24
C ASP A 34 -4.54 7.19 -16.09
N GLY A 35 -4.35 8.33 -15.40
CA GLY A 35 -4.36 9.66 -16.01
C GLY A 35 -5.66 10.44 -15.77
N ASP A 36 -6.77 9.77 -15.48
CA ASP A 36 -8.03 10.40 -15.05
C ASP A 36 -8.08 10.49 -13.52
N ILE A 37 -7.46 11.54 -12.97
CA ILE A 37 -7.38 11.76 -11.53
C ILE A 37 -8.75 11.95 -10.85
N THR A 38 -9.75 12.44 -11.60
CA THR A 38 -11.10 12.67 -11.05
C THR A 38 -11.81 11.34 -10.89
N ALA A 39 -11.79 10.49 -11.93
CA ALA A 39 -12.37 9.16 -11.86
C ALA A 39 -11.66 8.31 -10.80
N GLN A 40 -10.33 8.30 -10.78
CA GLN A 40 -9.55 7.58 -9.75
C GLN A 40 -9.83 8.08 -8.34
N GLY A 41 -9.99 9.40 -8.16
CA GLY A 41 -10.40 10.00 -6.88
C GLY A 41 -11.76 9.49 -6.40
N ALA A 42 -12.75 9.42 -7.29
CA ALA A 42 -14.09 8.94 -6.96
C ALA A 42 -14.09 7.49 -6.48
N MET A 43 -13.21 6.63 -7.00
CA MET A 43 -13.11 5.21 -6.62
C MET A 43 -12.74 4.97 -5.14
N ILE A 44 -12.12 5.96 -4.47
CA ILE A 44 -11.68 5.86 -3.07
C ILE A 44 -12.30 6.94 -2.16
N ALA A 45 -13.19 7.77 -2.69
CA ALA A 45 -13.69 8.95 -1.99
C ALA A 45 -14.53 8.60 -0.77
N GLU A 46 -15.49 7.70 -0.97
CA GLU A 46 -16.43 7.24 0.04
C GLU A 46 -15.77 6.28 1.05
N ASP A 47 -16.24 6.31 2.29
CA ASP A 47 -15.82 5.35 3.31
C ASP A 47 -16.40 3.96 2.97
N PRO A 48 -15.56 2.95 2.71
CA PRO A 48 -16.05 1.62 2.38
C PRO A 48 -16.62 0.86 3.59
N GLY A 49 -16.48 1.41 4.80
CA GLY A 49 -16.80 0.71 6.05
C GLY A 49 -15.80 -0.40 6.35
N PHE A 50 -16.17 -1.29 7.27
CA PHE A 50 -15.27 -2.31 7.82
C PHE A 50 -15.68 -3.74 7.45
N LEU A 51 -14.70 -4.63 7.31
CA LEU A 51 -14.89 -6.07 7.19
C LEU A 51 -15.02 -6.75 8.56
N GLY A 52 -14.62 -6.07 9.64
CA GLY A 52 -14.69 -6.59 11.00
C GLY A 52 -13.47 -7.45 11.39
N ASP A 53 -12.43 -7.43 10.56
CA ASP A 53 -11.12 -8.01 10.84
C ASP A 53 -10.06 -6.92 10.72
N ALA A 54 -9.26 -6.76 11.77
CA ALA A 54 -8.25 -5.72 11.88
C ALA A 54 -7.25 -5.72 10.71
N ARG A 55 -6.81 -6.91 10.23
CA ARG A 55 -5.82 -7.01 9.16
C ARG A 55 -6.30 -6.42 7.83
N PRO A 56 -7.40 -6.90 7.22
CA PRO A 56 -7.90 -6.32 5.98
C PRO A 56 -8.39 -4.89 6.19
N ASP A 57 -8.96 -4.53 7.34
CA ASP A 57 -9.42 -3.16 7.60
C ASP A 57 -8.27 -2.15 7.63
N ALA A 58 -7.14 -2.50 8.26
CA ALA A 58 -5.93 -1.70 8.22
C ALA A 58 -5.29 -1.68 6.82
N PHE A 59 -5.29 -2.80 6.11
CA PHE A 59 -4.74 -2.88 4.77
C PHE A 59 -5.50 -1.97 3.79
N LEU A 60 -6.83 -1.96 3.84
CA LEU A 60 -7.67 -1.07 3.03
C LEU A 60 -7.42 0.41 3.32
N GLY A 61 -7.16 0.77 4.59
CA GLY A 61 -6.73 2.13 4.96
C GLY A 61 -5.39 2.49 4.33
N GLY A 62 -4.44 1.56 4.36
CA GLY A 62 -3.14 1.72 3.70
C GLY A 62 -3.26 1.87 2.18
N VAL A 63 -4.13 1.08 1.55
CA VAL A 63 -4.43 1.16 0.10
C VAL A 63 -4.98 2.53 -0.27
N GLY A 64 -6.03 2.99 0.41
CA GLY A 64 -6.68 4.27 0.10
C GLY A 64 -5.69 5.44 0.18
N GLU A 65 -4.89 5.49 1.26
CA GLU A 65 -3.85 6.52 1.40
C GLU A 65 -2.72 6.35 0.36
N HIS A 66 -2.30 5.12 0.09
CA HIS A 66 -1.23 4.85 -0.88
C HIS A 66 -1.61 5.32 -2.28
N LEU A 67 -2.81 4.98 -2.74
CA LEU A 67 -3.31 5.37 -4.06
C LEU A 67 -3.42 6.89 -4.16
N ALA A 68 -4.02 7.55 -3.15
CA ALA A 68 -4.13 9.00 -3.11
C ALA A 68 -2.76 9.70 -3.26
N ARG A 69 -1.75 9.24 -2.52
CA ARG A 69 -0.40 9.79 -2.57
C ARG A 69 0.33 9.46 -3.87
N ARG A 70 0.30 8.18 -4.28
CA ARG A 70 1.06 7.67 -5.43
C ARG A 70 0.55 8.24 -6.74
N TRP A 71 -0.76 8.48 -6.87
CA TRP A 71 -1.37 9.13 -8.03
C TRP A 71 -1.49 10.65 -7.92
N ARG A 72 -1.10 11.25 -6.78
CA ARG A 72 -1.25 12.69 -6.50
C ARG A 72 -2.69 13.15 -6.69
N LEU A 73 -3.63 12.37 -6.17
CA LEU A 73 -5.05 12.72 -6.18
C LEU A 73 -5.26 14.02 -5.37
N PRO A 74 -6.32 14.80 -5.68
CA PRO A 74 -6.52 16.13 -5.07
C PRO A 74 -6.77 16.09 -3.56
N PHE A 75 -7.09 14.92 -2.99
CA PHE A 75 -7.31 14.74 -1.56
C PHE A 75 -6.86 13.35 -1.09
N ILE A 76 -6.66 13.22 0.22
CA ILE A 76 -6.55 11.92 0.90
C ILE A 76 -7.87 11.73 1.66
N PRO A 77 -8.63 10.66 1.42
CA PRO A 77 -9.94 10.48 2.05
C PRO A 77 -9.81 10.45 3.59
N PRO A 78 -10.67 11.16 4.37
CA PRO A 78 -10.56 11.20 5.82
C PRO A 78 -10.65 9.83 6.49
N TRP A 79 -11.47 8.92 5.94
CA TRP A 79 -11.73 7.58 6.47
C TRP A 79 -10.47 6.72 6.57
N VAL A 80 -9.42 7.00 5.77
CA VAL A 80 -8.16 6.23 5.84
C VAL A 80 -7.49 6.35 7.20
N ARG A 81 -7.76 7.44 7.94
CA ARG A 81 -7.17 7.75 9.25
C ARG A 81 -7.99 7.25 10.44
N HIS A 82 -9.09 6.53 10.20
CA HIS A 82 -9.88 5.95 11.27
C HIS A 82 -9.01 5.00 12.12
N GLU A 83 -9.15 5.03 13.45
CA GLU A 83 -8.31 4.29 14.40
C GLU A 83 -8.33 2.77 14.15
N ALA A 84 -9.50 2.20 13.82
CA ALA A 84 -9.66 0.80 13.44
C ALA A 84 -8.89 0.36 12.18
N ARG A 85 -8.22 1.29 11.47
CA ARG A 85 -7.34 0.98 10.33
C ARG A 85 -5.85 0.98 10.69
N TYR A 86 -5.54 0.93 11.98
CA TYR A 86 -4.19 0.79 12.51
C TYR A 86 -4.12 -0.49 13.32
N LEU A 87 -3.09 -1.30 13.07
CA LEU A 87 -2.89 -2.55 13.81
C LEU A 87 -2.13 -2.28 15.11
N ASP A 88 -2.40 -3.10 16.13
CA ASP A 88 -1.60 -3.17 17.35
C ASP A 88 -0.41 -4.14 17.23
N THR A 89 -0.46 -5.04 16.24
CA THR A 89 0.59 -6.03 15.98
C THR A 89 1.08 -5.94 14.54
N ALA A 90 2.40 -6.00 14.37
CA ALA A 90 3.04 -5.94 13.07
C ALA A 90 2.58 -7.06 12.12
N MET A 91 2.19 -6.67 10.92
CA MET A 91 1.89 -7.55 9.79
C MET A 91 3.00 -7.41 8.75
N PHE A 92 3.68 -8.51 8.43
CA PHE A 92 4.71 -8.55 7.37
C PHE A 92 4.16 -9.20 6.11
N VAL A 93 4.44 -8.60 4.95
CA VAL A 93 3.98 -9.07 3.64
C VAL A 93 5.17 -9.04 2.65
N PRO A 94 5.79 -10.19 2.34
CA PRO A 94 5.49 -11.53 2.88
C PRO A 94 5.95 -11.71 4.35
N ASP A 95 5.36 -12.67 5.08
CA ASP A 95 5.75 -12.98 6.46
C ASP A 95 6.98 -13.91 6.50
N GLU A 96 8.10 -13.36 6.05
CA GLU A 96 9.40 -14.05 6.01
C GLU A 96 10.38 -13.39 6.99
N ARG A 97 10.91 -14.19 7.92
CA ARG A 97 11.77 -13.68 9.02
C ARG A 97 13.00 -12.92 8.51
N ASN A 98 13.64 -13.44 7.48
CA ASN A 98 14.81 -12.87 6.81
C ASN A 98 14.50 -11.55 6.07
N LEU A 99 13.23 -11.28 5.74
CA LEU A 99 12.84 -10.05 5.04
C LEU A 99 12.37 -8.94 5.99
N ARG A 100 12.09 -9.23 7.27
CA ARG A 100 11.51 -8.24 8.20
C ARG A 100 12.29 -6.94 8.29
N THR A 101 13.61 -7.00 8.45
CA THR A 101 14.46 -5.80 8.51
C THR A 101 14.39 -4.99 7.22
N TYR A 102 14.40 -5.66 6.08
CA TYR A 102 14.23 -5.01 4.78
C TYR A 102 12.86 -4.33 4.69
N LEU A 103 11.78 -5.03 5.01
CA LEU A 103 10.41 -4.51 4.93
C LEU A 103 10.21 -3.31 5.87
N LEU A 104 10.78 -3.33 7.08
CA LEU A 104 10.78 -2.17 7.99
C LEU A 104 11.33 -0.90 7.30
N CYS A 105 12.45 -1.04 6.60
CA CYS A 105 13.12 0.05 5.90
C CYS A 105 12.35 0.52 4.65
N VAL A 106 11.80 -0.40 3.85
CA VAL A 106 11.27 -0.04 2.52
C VAL A 106 9.78 0.26 2.48
N SER A 107 9.03 -0.10 3.53
CA SER A 107 7.57 0.07 3.55
C SER A 107 7.13 1.51 3.28
N PRO A 108 6.10 1.75 2.45
CA PRO A 108 5.60 3.09 2.22
C PRO A 108 5.00 3.71 3.48
N VAL A 109 5.00 5.05 3.54
CA VAL A 109 4.41 5.83 4.65
C VAL A 109 2.91 5.62 4.82
N SER A 110 2.22 5.13 3.80
CA SER A 110 0.80 4.76 3.87
C SER A 110 0.58 3.43 4.60
N PHE A 111 1.59 2.58 4.76
CA PHE A 111 1.46 1.28 5.43
C PHE A 111 2.21 1.23 6.76
N ARG A 112 3.40 1.84 6.84
CA ARG A 112 4.27 1.78 8.03
C ARG A 112 3.58 2.21 9.33
N PRO A 113 2.85 3.35 9.41
CA PRO A 113 2.17 3.75 10.65
C PRO A 113 1.07 2.78 11.10
N ARG A 114 0.54 1.97 10.17
CA ARG A 114 -0.50 0.94 10.42
C ARG A 114 0.10 -0.40 10.84
N LEU A 115 1.41 -0.44 11.10
CA LEU A 115 2.21 -1.64 11.34
C LEU A 115 2.13 -2.68 10.22
N ILE A 116 1.88 -2.25 8.99
CA ILE A 116 1.92 -3.10 7.80
C ILE A 116 3.26 -2.88 7.12
N PHE A 117 4.07 -3.93 7.07
CA PHE A 117 5.41 -3.91 6.51
C PHE A 117 5.47 -4.73 5.23
N THR A 118 5.76 -4.05 4.13
CA THR A 118 5.67 -4.58 2.77
C THR A 118 6.80 -4.03 1.89
N GLY A 119 6.88 -4.49 0.65
CA GLY A 119 7.83 -3.99 -0.34
C GLY A 119 7.56 -2.51 -0.69
N PRO A 120 8.48 -1.87 -1.44
CA PRO A 120 8.40 -0.44 -1.72
C PRO A 120 7.22 -0.04 -2.63
N ASP A 121 6.73 -0.96 -3.48
CA ASP A 121 5.51 -0.81 -4.27
C ASP A 121 4.54 -1.97 -3.99
N PRO A 122 3.78 -1.90 -2.87
CA PRO A 122 2.99 -3.05 -2.39
C PRO A 122 1.75 -3.36 -3.24
N LEU A 123 1.34 -2.43 -4.10
CA LEU A 123 0.19 -2.59 -4.99
C LEU A 123 0.62 -2.91 -6.44
N GLN A 124 1.92 -3.08 -6.69
CA GLN A 124 2.40 -3.47 -8.01
C GLN A 124 1.82 -4.84 -8.41
N ARG A 125 1.28 -4.92 -9.62
CA ARG A 125 0.72 -6.13 -10.21
C ARG A 125 0.83 -6.10 -11.74
N THR A 126 0.35 -7.13 -12.42
CA THR A 126 0.45 -7.25 -13.88
C THR A 126 -0.09 -6.04 -14.65
N ARG A 127 -1.22 -5.46 -14.21
CA ARG A 127 -1.84 -4.29 -14.87
C ARG A 127 -1.33 -2.93 -14.35
N PHE A 128 -0.30 -2.90 -13.51
CA PHE A 128 0.25 -1.65 -13.00
C PHE A 128 0.75 -0.75 -14.15
N PRO A 129 0.50 0.57 -14.13
CA PRO A 129 0.96 1.47 -15.18
C PRO A 129 2.47 1.74 -15.06
N TYR A 130 3.28 0.83 -15.61
CA TYR A 130 4.76 0.86 -15.50
C TYR A 130 5.42 2.13 -16.02
N HIS A 131 4.76 2.91 -16.89
CA HIS A 131 5.26 4.20 -17.34
C HIS A 131 5.36 5.24 -16.20
N ARG A 132 4.66 5.04 -15.08
CA ARG A 132 4.83 5.84 -13.85
C ARG A 132 6.09 5.49 -13.04
N GLY A 133 6.84 4.47 -13.49
CA GLY A 133 7.99 3.93 -12.79
C GLY A 133 7.61 3.05 -11.60
N VAL A 134 8.56 2.24 -11.16
CA VAL A 134 8.44 1.42 -9.95
C VAL A 134 9.36 2.04 -8.89
N VAL A 135 8.82 2.29 -7.69
CA VAL A 135 9.59 2.65 -6.52
C VAL A 135 10.47 1.46 -6.17
N ARG A 136 11.74 1.58 -6.52
CA ARG A 136 12.79 0.77 -5.95
C ARG A 136 13.42 1.64 -4.88
N MET A 137 13.15 1.34 -3.61
CA MET A 137 13.92 1.96 -2.52
C MET A 137 15.39 1.62 -2.81
N PRO A 138 16.28 2.63 -2.90
CA PRO A 138 17.59 2.39 -3.44
C PRO A 138 18.41 1.60 -2.41
N LEU A 139 19.14 0.59 -2.88
CA LEU A 139 20.33 0.09 -2.20
C LEU A 139 21.50 1.05 -2.48
N THR A 140 21.33 2.38 -2.36
CA THR A 140 22.50 3.24 -2.13
C THR A 140 22.87 3.12 -0.66
N PHE A 141 23.40 1.94 -0.32
CA PHE A 141 24.56 1.93 0.56
C PHE A 141 25.57 2.94 -0.01
N PRO A 142 26.34 3.68 0.80
CA PRO A 142 27.49 4.38 0.24
C PRO A 142 28.26 3.37 -0.62
N GLN A 143 28.50 3.72 -1.88
CA GLN A 143 29.36 2.94 -2.75
C GLN A 143 30.65 3.73 -2.93
N GLY A 144 31.79 3.02 -2.89
CA GLY A 144 33.13 3.62 -2.93
C GLY A 144 33.73 3.94 -1.56
N LEU A 145 34.80 4.73 -1.54
CA LEU A 145 35.61 5.06 -0.34
C LEU A 145 34.79 5.50 0.89
N ALA A 146 33.61 6.09 0.69
CA ALA A 146 32.71 6.51 1.76
C ALA A 146 32.13 5.37 2.61
N ALA A 147 32.07 4.13 2.08
CA ALA A 147 31.66 2.96 2.86
C ALA A 147 32.80 2.39 3.71
N ALA A 148 34.04 2.45 3.24
CA ALA A 148 35.21 1.96 3.97
C ALA A 148 35.45 2.78 5.25
N ALA A 149 35.25 4.10 5.18
CA ALA A 149 35.40 5.02 6.30
C ALA A 149 34.43 4.78 7.48
N LEU A 150 33.33 4.04 7.26
CA LEU A 150 32.37 3.71 8.32
C LEU A 150 32.76 2.48 9.15
N PHE A 151 33.78 1.73 8.71
CA PHE A 151 34.24 0.50 9.37
C PHE A 151 35.73 0.54 9.73
N GLU A 152 36.43 1.65 9.50
CA GLU A 152 37.77 1.83 10.05
C GLU A 152 37.67 2.25 11.53
N PRO A 153 38.25 1.49 12.47
CA PRO A 153 38.36 1.96 13.84
C PRO A 153 39.30 3.16 13.83
N GLU A 154 38.87 4.28 14.44
CA GLU A 154 39.75 5.43 14.65
C GLU A 154 41.03 4.95 15.34
N ARG A 155 42.16 5.17 14.64
CA ARG A 155 43.51 4.89 15.14
C ARG A 155 44.10 6.13 15.78
#